data_AF-A0A835R933-F1
#
_entry.id   AF-A0A835R933-F1
#
_cell.length_a   1.000
_cell.length_b   1.000
_cell.length_c   1.000
_cell.angle_alpha   90.00
_cell.angle_beta   90.00
_cell.angle_gamma   90.00
#
_symmetry.space_group_name_H-M   'P 1'
#
loop_
_entity.id
_entity.type
_entity.pdbx_description
1 polymer ?
#
loop_
_entity_poly.entity_id
_entity_poly.type
_entity_poly.pdbx_seq_one_letter_code
_entity_poly.pdbx_strand_id
1 'polypeptide(L)' 'MAVSEEFISQKARRIIFSAPTAKDLVRKLEEYVPEPDEFVSKLCWEATEKEHERSFASEFEPGLASASF' A
#
# COMPACT_ATOMS: atom_id res chain seq x y z
N MET A 1 -2.96 -5.03 20.81
CA MET A 1 -1.78 -4.95 19.92
C MET A 1 -2.25 -5.24 18.51
N ALA A 2 -1.72 -4.57 17.49
CA ALA A 2 -2.30 -4.55 16.13
C ALA A 2 -2.68 -5.92 15.50
N VAL A 3 -1.97 -7.01 15.81
CA VAL A 3 -2.30 -8.36 15.33
C VAL A 3 -3.48 -8.99 16.09
N SER A 4 -3.57 -8.79 17.41
CA SER A 4 -4.69 -9.32 18.23
C SER A 4 -5.99 -8.57 17.98
N GLU A 5 -5.88 -7.33 17.50
CA GLU A 5 -7.00 -6.45 17.12
C GLU A 5 -7.31 -6.55 15.61
N GLU A 6 -6.68 -7.49 14.90
CA GLU A 6 -6.90 -7.76 13.47
C GLU A 6 -6.55 -6.60 12.50
N PHE A 7 -5.97 -5.50 12.98
CA PHE A 7 -5.41 -4.43 12.14
C PHE A 7 -4.28 -4.93 11.23
N ILE A 8 -3.54 -5.95 11.65
CA ILE A 8 -2.50 -6.61 10.85
C ILE A 8 -2.80 -8.10 10.83
N SER A 9 -2.96 -8.66 9.63
CA SER A 9 -3.17 -10.10 9.49
C SER A 9 -1.97 -10.89 10.01
N GLN A 10 -2.24 -12.09 10.53
CA GLN A 10 -1.19 -12.96 11.06
C GLN A 10 -0.12 -13.31 9.99
N LYS A 11 -0.52 -13.34 8.71
CA LYS A 11 0.37 -13.53 7.56
C LYS A 11 1.21 -12.28 7.30
N ALA A 12 0.62 -11.08 7.31
CA ALA A 12 1.33 -9.81 7.08
C ALA A 12 2.44 -9.55 8.11
N ARG A 13 2.31 -10.08 9.34
CA ARG A 13 3.37 -10.02 10.36
C ARG A 13 4.70 -10.62 9.89
N ARG A 14 4.69 -11.60 8.99
CA ARG A 14 5.89 -12.27 8.49
C ARG A 14 6.81 -11.37 7.66
N ILE A 15 6.33 -10.18 7.26
CA ILE A 15 7.12 -9.17 6.54
C ILE A 15 8.18 -8.53 7.44
N ILE A 16 7.94 -8.46 8.75
CA ILE A 16 8.83 -7.76 9.69
C ILE A 16 9.82 -8.76 10.29
N PHE A 17 11.11 -8.58 10.00
CA PHE A 17 12.19 -9.40 10.55
C PHE A 17 12.88 -8.72 11.73
N SER A 18 13.07 -9.49 12.80
CA SER A 18 14.00 -9.15 13.88
C SER A 18 15.16 -10.13 13.91
N ALA A 19 16.34 -9.63 14.22
CA ALA A 19 17.54 -10.44 14.39
C ALA A 19 18.48 -9.78 15.42
N PRO A 20 19.30 -10.57 16.14
CA PRO A 20 20.21 -10.05 17.15
C PRO A 20 21.43 -9.34 16.56
N THR A 21 21.74 -9.57 15.28
CA THR A 21 22.85 -8.92 14.57
C THR A 21 22.42 -8.43 13.18
N ALA A 22 23.15 -7.44 12.66
CA ALA A 22 22.93 -6.94 11.30
C ALA A 22 23.16 -8.03 10.24
N LYS A 23 24.18 -8.89 10.42
CA LYS A 23 24.47 -10.00 9.49
C LYS A 23 23.30 -10.99 9.43
N ASP A 24 22.73 -11.33 10.59
CA ASP A 24 21.56 -12.22 10.63
C ASP A 24 20.31 -11.58 10.04
N LEU A 25 20.13 -10.27 10.24
CA LEU A 25 19.03 -9.54 9.61
C LEU A 25 19.13 -9.59 8.09
N VAL A 26 20.30 -9.26 7.54
CA VAL A 26 20.55 -9.26 6.09
C VAL A 26 20.29 -10.64 5.51
N ARG A 27 20.81 -11.70 6.13
CA ARG A 27 20.56 -13.08 5.68
C ARG A 27 19.06 -13.42 5.65
N LYS A 28 18.31 -13.08 6.70
CA LYS A 28 16.85 -13.33 6.75
C LYS A 28 16.09 -12.58 5.65
N LEU A 29 16.55 -11.37 5.29
CA LEU A 29 15.96 -10.59 4.20
C LEU A 29 16.29 -11.20 2.84
N GLU A 30 17.50 -11.70 2.63
CA GLU A 30 17.91 -12.37 1.39
C GLU A 30 17.16 -13.69 1.15
N GLU A 31 16.90 -14.46 2.22
CA GLU A 31 16.18 -15.74 2.16
C GLU A 31 14.65 -15.56 2.05
N TYR A 32 14.13 -14.35 2.26
CA TYR A 32 12.69 -14.13 2.31
C TYR A 32 12.05 -14.23 0.93
N VAL A 33 11.10 -15.15 0.80
CA VAL A 33 10.19 -15.24 -0.35
C VAL A 33 8.81 -14.75 0.10
N PRO A 34 8.30 -13.63 -0.46
CA PRO A 34 6.94 -13.18 -0.20
C PRO A 34 5.94 -14.26 -0.58
N GLU A 35 4.91 -14.43 0.24
CA GLU A 35 3.80 -15.31 -0.08
C GLU A 35 2.61 -14.44 -0.53
N PRO A 36 2.53 -14.07 -1.83
CA PRO A 36 1.51 -13.17 -2.32
C PRO A 36 0.12 -13.76 -2.09
N ASP A 37 -0.82 -12.91 -1.70
CA ASP A 37 -2.24 -13.22 -1.73
C ASP A 37 -2.93 -12.41 -2.83
N GLU A 38 -4.24 -12.65 -3.02
CA GLU A 38 -5.04 -11.96 -4.04
C GLU A 38 -5.15 -10.45 -3.82
N PHE A 39 -4.83 -9.96 -2.63
CA PHE A 39 -4.85 -8.54 -2.28
C PHE A 39 -3.48 -7.92 -2.58
N VAL A 40 -2.39 -8.54 -2.12
CA VAL A 40 -1.01 -8.09 -2.34
C VAL A 40 -0.68 -8.01 -3.83
N SER A 41 -1.16 -8.95 -4.65
CA SER A 41 -0.94 -8.94 -6.11
C SER A 41 -1.59 -7.76 -6.84
N LYS A 42 -2.57 -7.10 -6.21
CA LYS A 42 -3.27 -5.92 -6.76
C LYS A 42 -2.69 -4.60 -6.25
N LEU A 43 -1.81 -4.63 -5.26
CA LEU A 43 -1.13 -3.46 -4.73
C LEU A 43 0.02 -3.08 -5.67
N CYS A 44 -0.17 -2.01 -6.44
CA CYS A 44 0.90 -1.39 -7.23
C CYS A 44 1.31 -0.08 -6.57
N TRP A 45 2.62 0.14 -6.39
CA TRP A 45 3.16 1.38 -5.82
C TRP A 45 2.73 2.63 -6.60
N GLU A 46 2.49 2.48 -7.91
CA GLU A 46 2.07 3.56 -8.81
C GLU A 46 0.54 3.78 -8.83
N ALA A 47 -0.26 2.88 -8.24
CA ALA A 47 -1.71 3.00 -8.23
C ALA A 47 -2.21 4.13 -7.31
N THR A 48 -1.45 4.46 -6.27
CA THR A 48 -1.81 5.48 -5.28
C THR A 48 -1.76 6.91 -5.83
N GLU A 49 -0.93 7.18 -6.84
CA GLU A 49 -0.89 8.51 -7.48
C GLU A 49 -2.14 8.74 -8.35
N LYS A 50 -2.54 7.74 -9.14
CA LYS A 50 -3.69 7.84 -10.05
C LYS A 50 -5.05 7.90 -9.35
N GLU A 51 -5.16 7.40 -8.12
CA GLU A 51 -6.38 7.51 -7.31
C GLU A 51 -6.47 8.87 -6.60
N HIS A 52 -5.33 9.45 -6.19
CA HIS A 52 -5.29 10.83 -5.69
C HIS A 52 -5.66 11.83 -6.81
N GLU A 53 -5.12 11.66 -8.01
CA GLU A 53 -5.44 12.49 -9.18
C GLU A 53 -6.90 12.33 -9.64
N ARG A 54 -7.46 11.11 -9.63
CA ARG A 54 -8.89 10.91 -9.94
C ARG A 54 -9.83 11.53 -8.92
N SER A 55 -9.44 11.52 -7.64
CA SER A 55 -10.23 12.16 -6.58
C SER A 55 -10.17 13.69 -6.72
N PHE A 56 -9.00 14.25 -7.04
CA PHE A 56 -8.79 15.67 -7.30
C PHE A 56 -9.49 16.16 -8.58
N ALA A 57 -9.52 15.33 -9.62
CA ALA A 57 -10.20 15.63 -10.88
C ALA A 57 -11.73 15.54 -10.80
N SER A 58 -12.28 14.89 -9.76
CA SER A 58 -13.73 14.81 -9.55
C SER A 58 -14.33 16.09 -8.95
N GLU A 59 -13.51 17.02 -8.45
CA GLU A 59 -13.99 18.28 -7.85
C GLU A 59 -14.12 19.43 -8.85
N PHE A 60 -13.76 19.26 -10.12
CA PHE A 60 -13.93 20.29 -11.14
C PHE A 60 -15.04 19.93 -12.12
N GLU A 61 -16.29 19.98 -11.65
CA GLU A 61 -17.45 20.11 -12.55
C GLU A 61 -17.33 21.46 -13.29
N PRO A 62 -17.22 21.49 -14.63
CA PRO A 62 -17.25 22.74 -15.41
C PRO A 62 -18.70 23.22 -15.52
N GLY A 63 -19.34 23.50 -14.39
CA GLY A 63 -20.63 24.14 -14.32
C GLY A 63 -20.47 25.65 -14.36
N LEU A 64 -20.38 26.21 -15.58
CA LEU A 64 -20.87 27.54 -15.99
C LEU A 64 -20.21 27.98 -17.32
N ALA A 65 -20.41 27.20 -18.38
CA ALA A 65 -20.50 27.80 -19.70
C ALA A 65 -21.92 28.37 -19.86
N SER A 66 -22.14 29.63 -19.50
CA SER A 66 -23.15 30.53 -20.11
C SER A 66 -23.23 31.86 -19.36
N ALA A 67 -22.77 32.94 -20.00
CA ALA A 67 -23.46 34.22 -19.97
C ALA A 67 -22.97 35.06 -21.15
N SER A 68 -23.83 35.19 -22.15
CA SER A 68 -23.75 36.20 -23.19
C SER A 68 -23.77 37.61 -22.58
N PHE A 69 -22.97 38.52 -23.13
CA PHE A 69 -23.19 39.97 -23.10
C PHE A 69 -23.08 40.51 -24.52
#